data_AF-A0A8J2SA93-F1
#
_entry.id   AF-A0A8J2SA93-F1
#
_cell.length_a   1.000
_cell.length_b   1.000
_cell.length_c   1.000
_cell.angle_alpha   90.00
_cell.angle_beta   90.00
_cell.angle_gamma   90.00
#
_symmetry.space_group_name_H-M   'P 1'
#
loop_
_entity.id
_entity.type
_entity.pdbx_description
1 polymer ?
#
loop_
_entity_poly.entity_id
_entity_poly.type
_entity_poly.pdbx_seq_one_letter_code
_entity_poly.pdbx_strand_id
1 'polypeptide(L)'
;LRGLQRLEEAKSLLLKTMPVARRVLGKNDRLTLKMRACYGQSLYMDADATLDDLREALTIFEEIERIARRVLGGAHPLLVSIERDLKRSRAALRARETP
;
A
#
# COMPACT_ATOMS: atom_id res chain seq x y z
N LEU A 1 -5.86 -19.89 7.36
CA LEU A 1 -6.87 -19.17 8.16
C LEU A 1 -6.28 -18.10 9.09
N ARG A 2 -5.33 -18.40 10.00
CA ARG A 2 -4.73 -17.39 10.91
C ARG A 2 -4.05 -16.19 10.22
N GLY A 3 -3.50 -16.39 9.03
CA GLY A 3 -2.88 -15.31 8.23
C GLY A 3 -3.87 -14.30 7.68
N LEU A 4 -5.02 -14.75 7.17
CA LEU A 4 -6.08 -13.91 6.60
C LEU A 4 -6.75 -13.05 7.67
N GLN A 5 -7.01 -13.61 8.86
CA GLN A 5 -7.53 -12.83 9.99
C GLN A 5 -6.61 -11.67 10.40
N ARG A 6 -5.28 -11.89 10.36
CA ARG A 6 -4.31 -10.83 10.65
C ARG A 6 -4.27 -9.74 9.58
N LEU A 7 -4.52 -10.09 8.32
CA LEU A 7 -4.59 -9.11 7.22
C LEU A 7 -5.84 -8.23 7.36
N GLU A 8 -6.99 -8.83 7.66
CA GLU A 8 -8.23 -8.07 7.91
C GLU A 8 -8.15 -7.17 9.15
N GLU A 9 -7.59 -7.68 10.26
CA GLU A 9 -7.32 -6.85 11.45
C GLU A 9 -6.38 -5.69 11.13
N ALA A 10 -5.32 -5.94 10.35
CA ALA A 10 -4.40 -4.90 9.91
C ALA A 10 -5.09 -3.87 9.01
N LYS A 11 -5.91 -4.31 8.05
CA LYS A 11 -6.71 -3.45 7.15
C LYS A 11 -7.62 -2.53 7.94
N SER A 12 -8.39 -3.09 8.88
CA SER A 12 -9.30 -2.34 9.76
C SER A 12 -8.56 -1.31 10.63
N LEU A 13 -7.44 -1.71 11.23
CA LEU A 13 -6.63 -0.82 12.05
C LEU A 13 -6.04 0.33 11.22
N LEU A 14 -5.52 0.05 10.03
CA LEU A 14 -4.95 1.05 9.15
C LEU A 14 -6.00 2.06 8.68
N LEU A 15 -7.19 1.60 8.28
CA LEU A 15 -8.30 2.49 7.89
C LEU A 15 -8.70 3.45 9.01
N LYS A 16 -8.73 2.98 10.26
CA LYS A 16 -9.05 3.82 11.43
C LYS A 16 -7.95 4.84 11.76
N THR A 17 -6.69 4.47 11.56
CA THR A 17 -5.54 5.26 12.04
C THR A 17 -4.94 6.19 10.99
N MET A 18 -5.08 5.87 9.70
CA MET A 18 -4.55 6.69 8.59
C MET A 18 -5.09 8.13 8.54
N PRO A 19 -6.39 8.40 8.81
CA PRO A 19 -6.89 9.78 8.87
C PRO A 19 -6.23 10.58 10.00
N VAL A 20 -5.97 9.93 11.14
CA VAL A 20 -5.31 10.55 12.29
C VAL A 20 -3.85 10.86 11.95
N ALA A 21 -3.12 9.89 11.39
CA ALA A 21 -1.73 10.09 10.95
C ALA A 21 -1.64 11.21 9.91
N ARG A 22 -2.54 11.25 8.93
CA ARG A 22 -2.61 12.31 7.92
C ARG A 22 -2.85 13.69 8.56
N ARG A 23 -3.71 13.78 9.57
CA ARG A 23 -4.01 15.05 10.26
C ARG A 23 -2.85 15.54 11.12
N VAL A 24 -2.22 14.63 11.87
CA VAL A 24 -1.19 14.96 12.86
C VAL A 24 0.19 15.13 12.23
N LEU A 25 0.57 14.21 11.34
CA LEU A 25 1.91 14.16 10.74
C LEU A 25 1.94 14.77 9.33
N GLY A 26 0.79 14.85 8.67
CA GLY A 26 0.68 15.30 7.29
C GLY A 26 0.79 14.16 6.28
N LYS A 27 0.28 14.41 5.07
CA LYS A 27 0.21 13.43 3.97
C LYS A 27 1.58 13.00 3.40
N ASN A 28 2.61 13.80 3.64
CA ASN A 28 3.96 13.60 3.12
C ASN A 28 4.91 12.96 4.15
N ASP A 29 4.48 12.81 5.40
CA ASP A 29 5.32 12.26 6.45
C ASP A 29 5.67 10.79 6.18
N ARG A 30 6.89 10.40 6.55
CA ARG A 30 7.43 9.05 6.32
C ARG A 30 6.57 7.97 6.97
N LEU A 31 6.02 8.20 8.17
CA LEU A 31 5.15 7.24 8.84
C LEU A 31 3.80 7.14 8.14
N THR A 32 3.22 8.28 7.74
CA THR A 32 1.99 8.29 6.92
C THR A 32 2.17 7.51 5.62
N LEU A 33 3.29 7.68 4.91
CA LEU A 33 3.61 6.92 3.70
C LEU A 33 3.77 5.42 3.98
N LYS A 34 4.43 5.05 5.08
CA LYS A 34 4.59 3.65 5.49
C LYS A 34 3.24 2.99 5.80
N MET A 35 2.34 3.67 6.50
CA MET A 35 1.00 3.14 6.79
C MET A 35 0.20 2.90 5.51
N ARG A 36 0.27 3.84 4.55
CA ARG A 36 -0.34 3.67 3.24
C ARG A 36 0.25 2.50 2.46
N ALA A 37 1.57 2.31 2.49
CA ALA A 37 2.22 1.16 1.88
C ALA A 37 1.74 -0.17 2.48
N CYS A 38 1.62 -0.25 3.81
CA CYS A 38 1.09 -1.44 4.49
C CYS A 38 -0.37 -1.71 4.12
N TYR A 39 -1.19 -0.67 3.95
CA TYR A 39 -2.57 -0.83 3.50
C TYR A 39 -2.63 -1.35 2.06
N GLY A 40 -1.86 -0.76 1.14
CA GLY A 40 -1.73 -1.28 -0.22
C GLY A 40 -1.24 -2.74 -0.26
N GLN A 41 -0.30 -3.13 0.61
CA GLN A 41 0.15 -4.51 0.74
C GLN A 41 -0.98 -5.45 1.18
N SER A 42 -1.78 -5.05 2.17
CA SER A 42 -2.92 -5.87 2.61
C SER A 42 -3.95 -6.13 1.51
N LEU A 43 -4.09 -5.21 0.55
CA LEU A 43 -5.00 -5.36 -0.58
C LEU A 43 -4.47 -6.36 -1.63
N TYR A 44 -3.23 -6.20 -2.10
CA TYR A 44 -2.73 -7.06 -3.19
C TYR A 44 -2.21 -8.43 -2.75
N MET A 45 -1.86 -8.58 -1.47
CA MET A 45 -1.40 -9.86 -0.91
C MET A 45 -2.54 -10.73 -0.40
N ASP A 46 -3.77 -10.23 -0.38
CA ASP A 46 -4.92 -11.03 -0.05
C ASP A 46 -5.19 -12.05 -1.17
N ALA A 47 -5.32 -13.32 -0.79
CA ALA A 47 -5.64 -14.39 -1.74
C ALA A 47 -7.03 -14.17 -2.36
N ASP A 48 -7.94 -13.57 -1.58
CA ASP A 48 -9.33 -13.31 -1.97
C ASP A 48 -9.51 -11.90 -2.54
N ALA A 49 -8.42 -11.16 -2.80
CA ALA A 49 -8.45 -9.81 -3.34
C ALA A 49 -9.34 -9.72 -4.60
N THR A 50 -10.25 -8.75 -4.64
CA THR A 50 -11.03 -8.47 -5.84
C THR A 50 -10.20 -7.67 -6.86
N LEU A 51 -10.68 -7.56 -8.11
CA LEU A 51 -10.04 -6.65 -9.08
C LEU A 51 -10.00 -5.21 -8.58
N ASP A 52 -11.00 -4.79 -7.80
CA ASP A 52 -11.06 -3.43 -7.26
C ASP A 52 -10.05 -3.24 -6.12
N ASP A 53 -9.86 -4.23 -5.24
CA ASP A 53 -8.78 -4.20 -4.23
C ASP A 53 -7.41 -4.09 -4.91
N LEU A 54 -7.19 -4.83 -6.01
CA LEU A 54 -5.92 -4.79 -6.76
C LEU A 54 -5.69 -3.42 -7.43
N ARG A 55 -6.74 -2.80 -7.98
CA ARG A 55 -6.68 -1.45 -8.55
C ARG A 55 -6.48 -0.38 -7.48
N GLU A 56 -7.11 -0.53 -6.33
CA GLU A 56 -6.92 0.36 -5.18
C GLU A 56 -5.47 0.28 -4.68
N ALA A 57 -4.92 -0.94 -4.52
CA ALA A 57 -3.53 -1.15 -4.16
C ALA A 57 -2.58 -0.45 -5.14
N LEU A 58 -2.80 -0.63 -6.44
CA LEU A 58 -2.00 -0.01 -7.48
C LEU A 58 -2.02 1.52 -7.36
N THR A 59 -3.20 2.10 -7.24
CA THR A 59 -3.40 3.55 -7.09
C THR A 59 -2.67 4.08 -5.85
N ILE A 60 -2.76 3.37 -4.72
CA ILE A 60 -2.05 3.74 -3.49
C ILE A 60 -0.54 3.77 -3.74
N PHE A 61 0.03 2.74 -4.35
CA PHE A 61 1.47 2.64 -4.59
C PHE A 61 1.98 3.72 -5.54
N GLU A 62 1.25 4.01 -6.62
CA GLU A 62 1.62 5.07 -7.58
C GLU A 62 1.63 6.46 -6.91
N GLU A 63 0.65 6.74 -6.06
CA GLU A 63 0.62 8.00 -5.32
C GLU A 63 1.78 8.12 -4.32
N ILE A 64 2.02 7.08 -3.51
CA ILE A 64 3.05 7.17 -2.45
C ILE A 64 4.47 7.05 -3.01
N GLU A 65 4.68 6.39 -4.14
CA GLU A 65 5.96 6.36 -4.86
C GLU A 65 6.38 7.78 -5.25
N ARG A 66 5.50 8.50 -5.94
CA ARG A 66 5.74 9.88 -6.35
C ARG A 66 6.04 10.80 -5.17
N ILE A 67 5.30 10.64 -4.07
CA ILE A 67 5.51 11.45 -2.86
C ILE A 67 6.84 11.06 -2.20
N ALA A 68 7.10 9.78 -1.99
CA ALA A 68 8.31 9.26 -1.35
C ALA A 68 9.56 9.67 -2.11
N ARG A 69 9.55 9.58 -3.45
CA ARG A 69 10.65 10.04 -4.31
C ARG A 69 10.99 11.51 -4.09
N ARG A 70 9.97 12.36 -4.00
CA ARG A 70 10.14 13.81 -3.76
C ARG A 70 10.63 14.12 -2.35
N VAL A 71 10.11 13.45 -1.32
CA VAL A 71 10.32 13.86 0.08
C VAL A 71 11.45 13.10 0.78
N LEU A 72 11.77 11.88 0.34
CA LEU A 72 12.80 11.03 0.93
C LEU A 72 14.06 10.92 0.06
N GLY A 73 13.94 11.18 -1.25
CA GLY A 73 15.01 11.02 -2.22
C GLY A 73 15.07 9.61 -2.83
N GLY A 74 15.74 9.51 -3.99
CA GLY A 74 15.75 8.32 -4.85
C GLY A 74 16.41 7.06 -4.26
N ALA A 75 17.31 7.22 -3.27
CA ALA A 75 18.03 6.09 -2.64
C ALA A 75 17.40 5.64 -1.31
N HIS A 76 16.31 6.25 -0.87
CA HIS A 76 15.76 5.98 0.45
C HIS A 76 15.14 4.56 0.52
N PRO A 77 15.44 3.75 1.56
CA PRO A 77 14.96 2.36 1.64
C PRO A 77 13.43 2.18 1.54
N LEU A 78 12.66 3.12 2.10
CA LEU A 78 11.20 3.10 1.98
C LEU A 78 10.72 3.25 0.53
N LEU A 79 11.37 4.09 -0.29
CA LEU A 79 11.02 4.22 -1.70
C LEU A 79 11.29 2.91 -2.44
N VAL A 80 12.46 2.30 -2.22
CA VAL A 80 12.82 1.01 -2.82
C VAL A 80 11.81 -0.08 -2.46
N SER A 81 11.28 -0.08 -1.23
CA SER A 81 10.19 -0.99 -0.84
C SER A 81 8.90 -0.70 -1.61
N ILE A 82 8.49 0.57 -1.68
CA ILE A 82 7.28 1.00 -2.40
C ILE A 82 7.36 0.62 -3.88
N GLU A 83 8.49 0.83 -4.55
CA GLU A 83 8.68 0.48 -5.96
C GLU A 83 8.57 -1.03 -6.19
N ARG A 84 9.11 -1.83 -5.26
CA ARG A 84 8.97 -3.29 -5.28
C ARG A 84 7.51 -3.71 -5.14
N ASP A 85 6.79 -3.11 -4.21
CA ASP A 85 5.37 -3.40 -4.00
C ASP A 85 4.50 -2.94 -5.16
N LEU A 86 4.82 -1.79 -5.77
CA LEU A 86 4.19 -1.32 -7.01
C LEU A 86 4.33 -2.35 -8.14
N LYS A 87 5.54 -2.89 -8.33
CA LYS A 87 5.80 -3.94 -9.32
C LYS A 87 4.98 -5.21 -9.03
N ARG A 88 4.88 -5.62 -7.76
CA ARG A 88 4.11 -6.79 -7.35
C ARG A 88 2.60 -6.59 -7.51
N SER A 89 2.09 -5.44 -7.11
CA SER A 89 0.69 -5.05 -7.29
C SER A 89 0.30 -5.05 -8.77
N ARG A 90 1.14 -4.49 -9.66
CA ARG A 90 0.92 -4.58 -11.12
C ARG A 90 0.90 -6.02 -11.63
N ALA A 91 1.78 -6.88 -11.13
CA ALA A 91 1.82 -8.28 -11.53
C ALA A 91 0.57 -9.03 -11.06
N ALA A 92 0.11 -8.79 -9.82
CA ALA A 92 -1.11 -9.37 -9.27
C ALA A 92 -2.35 -8.95 -10.06
N LEU A 93 -2.49 -7.66 -10.39
CA LEU A 93 -3.60 -7.16 -11.20
C LEU A 93 -3.62 -7.84 -12.59
N ARG A 94 -2.49 -7.88 -13.29
CA ARG A 94 -2.38 -8.53 -14.60
C ARG A 94 -2.73 -10.02 -14.56
N ALA A 95 -2.26 -10.72 -13.53
CA ALA A 95 -2.55 -12.14 -13.36
C ALA A 95 -4.04 -12.41 -13.17
N ARG A 96 -4.78 -11.47 -12.55
CA ARG A 96 -6.23 -11.58 -12.35
C ARG A 96 -7.06 -11.10 -13.53
N GLU A 97 -6.53 -10.18 -14.34
CA GLU A 97 -7.18 -9.70 -15.58
C GLU A 97 -7.03 -10.67 -16.76
N THR A 98 -6.11 -11.62 -16.68
CA THR A 98 -5.95 -12.65 -17.72
C THR A 98 -7.02 -13.73 -17.54
N PRO A 99 -7.84 -14.03 -18.57
CA PRO A 99 -8.92 -15.03 -18.51
C PRO A 99 -8.44 -16.47 -18.25
#